data_AF-A0A419T9P9-F1
#
_entry.id   AF-A0A419T9P9-F1
#
_cell.length_a   1.000
_cell.length_b   1.000
_cell.length_c   1.000
_cell.angle_alpha   90.00
_cell.angle_beta   90.00
_cell.angle_gamma   90.00
#
_symmetry.space_group_name_H-M   'P 1'
#
loop_
_entity.id
_entity.type
_entity.pdbx_description
1 polymer ?
#
loop_
_entity_poly.entity_id
_entity_poly.type
_entity_poly.pdbx_seq_one_letter_code
_entity_poly.pdbx_strand_id
1 'polypeptide(L)' 'MDQKKYSEYSCMLEPKYKLARAYVPNQVMGRIFEPREALKKGTLFPELYMPYKYGKKRDYYRHRKYR' A
#
# COMPACT_ATOMS: atom_id res chain seq x y z
N MET A 1 41.03 -10.95 -5.92
CA MET A 1 39.95 -10.30 -5.15
C MET A 1 38.72 -10.25 -6.05
N ASP A 2 37.91 -11.31 -6.01
CA ASP A 2 36.81 -11.51 -6.97
C ASP A 2 35.64 -10.56 -6.71
N GLN A 3 35.49 -9.56 -7.57
CA GLN A 3 34.36 -8.62 -7.56
C GLN A 3 33.00 -9.33 -7.67
N LYS A 4 32.95 -10.55 -8.24
CA LYS A 4 31.73 -11.34 -8.37
C LYS A 4 31.11 -11.74 -7.04
N LYS A 5 31.93 -11.97 -6.00
CA LYS A 5 31.46 -12.43 -4.68
C LYS A 5 30.59 -11.38 -3.97
N TYR A 6 30.84 -10.09 -4.19
CA TYR A 6 30.09 -9.00 -3.54
C TYR A 6 28.79 -8.63 -4.27
N SER A 7 28.64 -8.99 -5.54
CA SER A 7 27.39 -8.80 -6.28
C SER A 7 26.24 -9.65 -5.73
N GLU A 8 26.57 -10.82 -5.19
CA GLU A 8 25.60 -11.81 -4.70
C GLU A 8 24.98 -11.39 -3.35
N TYR A 9 25.75 -10.69 -2.51
CA TYR A 9 25.27 -10.15 -1.23
C TYR A 9 24.51 -8.81 -1.38
N SER A 10 24.55 -8.17 -2.55
CA SER A 10 23.82 -6.91 -2.78
C SER A 10 22.30 -7.08 -2.63
N CYS A 11 21.74 -8.22 -3.06
CA CYS A 11 20.30 -8.49 -2.91
C CYS A 11 19.85 -8.82 -1.46
N MET A 12 20.82 -9.02 -0.55
CA MET A 12 20.57 -9.31 0.87
C MET A 12 20.71 -8.08 1.77
N LEU A 13 21.34 -7.00 1.28
CA LEU A 13 21.53 -5.75 2.02
C LEU A 13 20.43 -4.73 1.77
N GLU A 14 19.69 -4.85 0.65
CA GLU A 14 18.53 -4.00 0.41
C GLU A 14 17.27 -4.60 1.07
N PRO A 15 16.56 -3.84 1.93
CA PRO A 15 15.30 -4.30 2.48
C PRO A 15 14.32 -4.50 1.32
N LYS A 16 13.97 -5.78 1.05
CA LYS A 16 12.99 -6.19 0.02
C LYS A 16 11.60 -5.55 0.20
N TYR A 17 11.36 -4.92 1.35
CA TYR A 17 10.12 -4.25 1.69
C TYR A 17 10.42 -2.85 2.20
N LYS A 18 9.63 -1.88 1.72
CA LYS A 18 9.64 -0.53 2.27
C LYS A 18 8.95 -0.56 3.64
N LEU A 19 9.50 0.17 4.60
CA LEU A 19 8.83 0.39 5.89
C LEU A 19 7.45 1.03 5.67
N ALA A 20 6.50 0.72 6.54
CA ALA A 20 5.20 1.36 6.53
C ALA A 20 5.37 2.88 6.63
N ARG A 21 4.74 3.61 5.72
CA ARG A 21 4.68 5.08 5.77
C ARG A 21 3.26 5.48 6.09
N ALA A 22 3.10 6.42 7.01
CA ALA A 22 1.81 7.08 7.18
C ALA A 22 1.49 7.81 5.87
N TYR A 23 0.39 7.40 5.22
CA TYR A 23 -0.11 8.06 4.03
C TYR A 23 -1.25 8.98 4.45
N VAL A 24 -1.05 10.28 4.30
CA VAL A 24 -2.05 11.32 4.61
C VAL A 24 -2.42 12.00 3.30
N PRO A 25 -3.56 11.62 2.66
CA PRO A 25 -4.08 12.30 1.49
C PRO A 25 -4.38 13.78 1.77
N ASN A 26 -4.21 14.64 0.75
CA ASN A 26 -4.65 16.04 0.83
C ASN A 26 -6.18 16.09 0.95
N GLN A 27 -6.68 16.80 1.96
CA GLN A 27 -8.11 16.96 2.24
C GLN A 27 -8.60 18.25 1.58
N VAL A 28 -9.39 18.14 0.51
CA VAL A 28 -9.89 19.29 -0.25
C VAL A 28 -11.25 19.72 0.31
N MET A 29 -11.29 20.93 0.87
CA MET A 29 -12.55 21.54 1.33
C MET A 29 -13.39 21.96 0.11
N GLY A 30 -14.37 21.14 -0.23
CA GLY A 30 -15.27 21.34 -1.36
C GLY A 30 -15.87 20.04 -1.90
N ARG A 31 -15.22 18.91 -1.64
CA ARG A 31 -15.71 17.57 -1.99
C ARG A 31 -15.78 16.70 -0.74
N ILE A 32 -16.90 16.82 -0.02
CA ILE A 32 -17.13 16.11 1.24
C ILE A 32 -18.35 15.19 1.13
N PHE A 33 -18.41 14.19 2.01
CA PHE A 33 -19.64 13.42 2.21
C PHE A 33 -20.70 14.25 2.93
N GLU A 34 -21.97 13.95 2.69
CA GLU A 34 -23.05 14.47 3.51
C GLU A 34 -22.92 13.97 4.97
N PRO A 35 -23.38 14.73 5.97
CA PRO A 35 -23.18 14.39 7.38
C PRO A 35 -23.58 12.96 7.76
N ARG A 36 -24.71 12.47 7.23
CA ARG A 36 -25.19 11.11 7.49
C ARG A 36 -24.27 10.04 6.91
N GLU A 37 -23.69 10.28 5.74
CA GLU A 37 -22.77 9.35 5.09
C GLU A 37 -21.38 9.41 5.74
N ALA A 38 -20.92 10.61 6.08
CA ALA A 38 -19.66 10.82 6.79
C ALA A 38 -19.62 10.04 8.12
N LEU A 39 -20.71 10.08 8.89
CA LEU A 39 -20.84 9.30 10.13
C LEU A 39 -20.76 7.80 9.89
N LYS A 40 -21.41 7.28 8.84
CA LYS A 40 -21.35 5.85 8.50
C LYS A 40 -19.95 5.42 8.07
N LYS A 41 -19.22 6.30 7.36
CA LYS A 41 -17.89 6.02 6.83
C LYS A 41 -16.77 6.29 7.85
N GLY A 42 -17.05 7.04 8.91
CA GLY A 42 -16.06 7.44 9.91
C GLY A 42 -15.10 8.54 9.43
N THR A 43 -15.42 9.21 8.32
CA THR A 43 -14.62 10.31 7.76
C THR A 43 -15.50 11.25 6.96
N LEU A 44 -15.21 12.55 7.02
CA LEU A 44 -15.86 13.56 6.17
C LEU A 44 -15.32 13.55 4.74
N PHE A 45 -14.05 13.16 4.58
CA PHE A 45 -13.32 13.29 3.33
C PHE A 45 -13.33 11.96 2.56
N PRO A 46 -13.81 11.95 1.31
CA PRO A 46 -13.78 10.78 0.44
C PRO A 46 -12.38 10.20 0.23
N GLU A 47 -11.36 11.05 0.20
CA GLU A 47 -9.97 10.67 -0.02
C GLU A 47 -9.41 9.80 1.11
N LEU A 48 -9.98 9.89 2.32
CA LEU A 48 -9.59 9.08 3.47
C LEU A 48 -10.36 7.75 3.56
N TYR A 49 -11.46 7.60 2.81
CA TYR A 49 -12.30 6.41 2.92
C TYR A 49 -11.68 5.23 2.16
N MET A 50 -10.98 4.35 2.89
CA MET A 50 -10.35 3.14 2.35
C MET A 50 -10.88 1.88 3.05
N PRO A 51 -12.04 1.33 2.64
CA PRO A 51 -12.59 0.13 3.25
C PRO A 51 -11.67 -1.07 3.03
N TYR A 52 -11.52 -1.90 4.06
CA TYR A 52 -10.69 -3.11 3.98
C TYR A 52 -11.28 -4.08 2.95
N LYS A 53 -10.55 -4.35 1.88
CA LYS A 53 -10.96 -5.35 0.87
C LYS A 53 -10.58 -6.73 1.38
N TYR A 54 -11.57 -7.57 1.67
CA TYR A 54 -11.33 -9.00 1.87
C TYR A 54 -10.90 -9.61 0.54
N GLY A 55 -9.60 -9.74 0.32
CA GLY A 55 -9.07 -10.43 -0.86
C GLY A 55 -9.55 -11.88 -0.87
N LYS A 56 -10.03 -12.37 -2.03
CA LYS A 56 -10.13 -13.83 -2.22
C LYS A 56 -8.70 -14.37 -2.08
N LYS A 57 -8.45 -15.23 -1.10
CA LYS A 57 -7.12 -15.77 -0.74
C LYS A 57 -6.31 -16.41 -1.90
N ARG A 58 -6.87 -16.51 -3.11
CA ARG A 58 -6.38 -17.38 -4.20
C ARG A 58 -5.44 -16.72 -5.21
N ASP A 59 -5.34 -15.39 -5.28
CA ASP A 59 -4.61 -14.73 -6.38
C ASP A 59 -3.17 -14.26 -6.05
N TYR A 60 -2.75 -14.30 -4.78
CA TYR A 60 -1.41 -13.83 -4.37
C TYR A 60 -0.24 -14.66 -4.93
N TYR A 61 -0.48 -15.91 -5.36
CA TYR A 61 0.58 -16.81 -5.87
C TYR A 61 0.70 -16.85 -7.41
N ARG A 62 -0.25 -16.27 -8.16
CA ARG A 62 -0.27 -16.40 -9.62
C ARG A 62 0.65 -15.45 -10.38
N HIS A 63 1.05 -14.33 -9.78
CA HIS A 63 1.89 -13.33 -10.44
C HIS A 63 3.40 -13.58 -10.34
N ARG A 64 3.82 -14.69 -9.73
CA ARG A 64 5.25 -14.97 -9.50
C ARG A 64 5.90 -15.94 -10.50
N LYS A 65 5.16 -16.44 -11.50
CA LYS A 65 5.66 -17.51 -12.38
C LYS A 65 5.96 -17.11 -13.84
N TYR A 66 5.72 -15.86 -14.26
CA TYR A 66 5.92 -15.45 -15.66
C TYR A 66 6.50 -14.04 -15.82
N ARG A 67 7.39 -13.63 -14.91
CA ARG A 67 8.21 -12.43 -15.11
C ARG A 67 9.68 -12.76 -14.91
#